data_AF-A0A3S0BKX3-F1
#
_entry.id   AF-A0A3S0BKX3-F1
#
_cell.length_a   1.000
_cell.length_b   1.000
_cell.length_c   1.000
_cell.angle_alpha   90.00
_cell.angle_beta   90.00
_cell.angle_gamma   90.00
#
_symmetry.space_group_name_H-M   'P 1'
#
loop_
_entity.id
_entity.type
_entity.pdbx_description
1 polymer ?
#
loop_
_entity_poly.entity_id
_entity_poly.type
_entity_poly.pdbx_seq_one_letter_code
_entity_poly.pdbx_strand_id
1 'polypeptide(L)'
;MSIFSIGSDPEFMIGNGDELKSAIDFLPSKENSIKNCGNEFYYDNMLAEIAIKPSFSKKETIENFEKSLRFLAKKVYPNKIGICSAAYFPWEEINCNQAKIASCNPEYSAYSLSVVRPSIELIEQKEDHYQFKTNLRTCGGHIHLGSEILENGLAKINVVRMMDLFIAIPFLFFDLQNSKLRRSCYGLAGTHRVPSQKGRLEYRTLSNCWLRSPEYVELIYDLCDFVLDFVKKENHKKFWSFDESFDGEDVSKAHFCHGYDSKSLEECINNCDLEKAEKFMLIVENFLDKDLLIRIFRLMKKDVADFYESWNL
;
A
#
# COMPACT_ATOMS: atom_id res chain seq x y z
N MET A 1 -1.93 -20.07 -11.08
CA MET A 1 -1.87 -19.54 -9.70
C MET A 1 -0.47 -19.78 -9.18
N SER A 2 0.22 -18.72 -8.84
CA SER A 2 1.48 -18.78 -8.12
C SER A 2 1.23 -19.29 -6.71
N ILE A 3 2.16 -20.04 -6.14
CA ILE A 3 2.15 -20.32 -4.70
C ILE A 3 2.73 -19.08 -4.02
N PHE A 4 1.88 -18.33 -3.31
CA PHE A 4 2.27 -17.13 -2.59
C PHE A 4 1.41 -16.94 -1.34
N SER A 5 1.86 -16.08 -0.44
CA SER A 5 1.07 -15.57 0.67
C SER A 5 0.88 -14.07 0.56
N ILE A 6 -0.25 -13.60 1.07
CA ILE A 6 -0.59 -12.17 1.16
C ILE A 6 -0.96 -11.81 2.60
N GLY A 7 -0.33 -10.78 3.13
CA GLY A 7 -0.72 -10.10 4.37
C GLY A 7 -0.77 -8.60 4.11
N SER A 8 -1.01 -7.83 5.17
CA SER A 8 -1.05 -6.37 5.10
C SER A 8 -0.91 -5.80 6.51
N ASP A 9 -0.44 -4.57 6.62
CA ASP A 9 -0.48 -3.77 7.85
C ASP A 9 -1.21 -2.44 7.61
N PRO A 10 -2.51 -2.46 7.27
CA PRO A 10 -3.21 -1.24 6.92
C PRO A 10 -3.41 -0.36 8.14
N GLU A 11 -3.33 0.94 7.89
CA GLU A 11 -3.55 2.00 8.85
C GLU A 11 -4.95 2.61 8.63
N PHE A 12 -5.60 3.01 9.71
CA PHE A 12 -6.94 3.59 9.66
C PHE A 12 -7.05 4.81 10.58
N MET A 13 -7.81 5.79 10.13
CA MET A 13 -8.29 6.85 11.00
C MET A 13 -9.50 6.36 11.77
N ILE A 14 -9.64 6.82 13.01
CA ILE A 14 -10.80 6.56 13.85
C ILE A 14 -11.56 7.87 14.02
N GLY A 15 -12.89 7.85 13.98
CA GLY A 15 -13.68 9.07 14.16
C GLY A 15 -15.18 8.85 14.24
N ASN A 16 -15.92 9.91 14.50
CA ASN A 16 -17.38 9.90 14.52
C ASN A 16 -17.91 11.07 13.67
N GLY A 17 -18.40 10.76 12.46
CA GLY A 17 -18.68 11.78 11.46
C GLY A 17 -17.38 12.47 11.02
N ASP A 18 -17.34 13.80 11.08
CA ASP A 18 -16.18 14.61 10.70
C ASP A 18 -15.13 14.74 11.82
N GLU A 19 -15.42 14.25 13.03
CA GLU A 19 -14.51 14.35 14.17
C GLU A 19 -13.54 13.17 14.21
N LEU A 20 -12.27 13.42 13.90
CA LEU A 20 -11.19 12.44 14.01
C LEU A 20 -10.69 12.31 15.46
N LYS A 21 -10.40 11.07 15.85
CA LYS A 21 -9.87 10.68 17.17
C LYS A 21 -8.59 9.90 17.04
N SER A 22 -7.67 10.14 17.97
CA SER A 22 -6.41 9.41 18.07
C SER A 22 -6.66 7.95 18.43
N ALA A 23 -6.09 7.02 17.65
CA ALA A 23 -6.16 5.59 17.93
C ALA A 23 -5.51 5.19 19.27
N ILE A 24 -4.66 6.07 19.83
CA ILE A 24 -3.99 5.88 21.13
C ILE A 24 -4.99 5.65 22.26
N ASP A 25 -6.18 6.25 22.17
CA ASP A 25 -7.23 6.12 23.18
C ASP A 25 -7.92 4.75 23.15
N PHE A 26 -7.78 4.00 22.06
CA PHE A 26 -8.52 2.76 21.81
C PHE A 26 -7.62 1.52 21.73
N LEU A 27 -6.36 1.69 21.32
CA LEU A 27 -5.41 0.62 21.07
C LEU A 27 -4.12 0.84 21.87
N PRO A 28 -3.40 -0.23 22.24
CA PRO A 28 -2.10 -0.12 22.89
C PRO A 28 -0.99 0.16 21.87
N SER A 29 0.22 0.39 22.39
CA SER A 29 1.43 0.49 21.56
C SER A 29 1.76 -0.84 20.88
N LYS A 30 2.61 -0.80 19.85
CA LYS A 30 3.03 -1.98 19.09
C LYS A 30 3.68 -3.06 19.95
N GLU A 31 4.44 -2.69 20.97
CA GLU A 31 5.09 -3.63 21.91
C GLU A 31 4.07 -4.38 22.78
N ASN A 32 2.92 -3.76 23.03
CA ASN A 32 1.83 -4.29 23.85
C ASN A 32 0.60 -4.63 22.99
N SER A 33 0.82 -4.98 21.72
CA SER A 33 -0.24 -5.20 20.74
C SER A 33 -1.31 -6.19 21.23
N ILE A 34 -2.57 -5.90 20.90
CA ILE A 34 -3.65 -6.86 21.14
C ILE A 34 -3.53 -7.96 20.09
N LYS A 35 -3.41 -9.22 20.51
CA LYS A 35 -3.37 -10.36 19.61
C LYS A 35 -4.74 -11.01 19.52
N ASN A 36 -5.29 -11.11 18.31
CA ASN A 36 -6.57 -11.77 18.06
C ASN A 36 -6.54 -12.55 16.75
N CYS A 37 -6.84 -13.86 16.81
CA CYS A 37 -6.86 -14.77 15.65
C CYS A 37 -5.56 -14.82 14.81
N GLY A 38 -4.42 -14.49 15.42
CA GLY A 38 -3.11 -14.40 14.77
C GLY A 38 -2.78 -13.05 14.13
N ASN A 39 -3.69 -12.07 14.23
CA ASN A 39 -3.47 -10.69 13.83
C ASN A 39 -3.13 -9.84 15.07
N GLU A 40 -2.42 -8.73 14.86
CA GLU A 40 -2.07 -7.79 15.92
C GLU A 40 -2.72 -6.42 15.68
N PHE A 41 -3.14 -5.75 16.76
CA PHE A 41 -3.83 -4.46 16.71
C PHE A 41 -3.14 -3.50 17.67
N TYR A 42 -2.73 -2.34 17.15
CA TYR A 42 -2.00 -1.32 17.90
C TYR A 42 -2.20 0.04 17.23
N TYR A 43 -1.81 1.11 17.91
CA TYR A 43 -1.62 2.39 17.22
C TYR A 43 -0.22 2.48 16.61
N ASP A 44 -0.11 3.10 15.44
CA ASP A 44 1.12 3.73 14.97
C ASP A 44 0.82 5.22 14.80
N ASN A 45 1.65 6.08 15.40
CA ASN A 45 1.34 7.49 15.63
C ASN A 45 -0.04 7.68 16.29
N MET A 46 -1.05 8.12 15.53
CA MET A 46 -2.46 8.31 15.91
C MET A 46 -3.40 7.42 15.09
N LEU A 47 -2.88 6.58 14.21
CA LEU A 47 -3.65 5.71 13.34
C LEU A 47 -3.78 4.34 13.98
N ALA A 48 -4.93 3.70 13.79
CA ALA A 48 -5.10 2.30 14.14
C ALA A 48 -4.43 1.45 13.06
N GLU A 49 -3.49 0.60 13.43
CA GLU A 49 -2.82 -0.32 12.50
C GLU A 49 -3.19 -1.77 12.86
N ILE A 50 -3.40 -2.58 11.83
CA ILE A 50 -3.67 -4.01 11.99
C ILE A 50 -2.56 -4.80 11.32
N ALA A 51 -1.67 -5.48 12.04
CA ALA A 51 -0.78 -6.45 11.41
C ALA A 51 -1.56 -7.73 11.08
N ILE A 52 -2.03 -7.85 9.84
CA ILE A 52 -2.81 -8.98 9.36
C ILE A 52 -1.87 -10.10 8.94
N LYS A 53 -2.11 -11.29 9.48
CA LYS A 53 -1.31 -12.48 9.20
C LYS A 53 -1.35 -12.84 7.71
N PRO A 54 -0.29 -13.50 7.20
CA PRO A 54 -0.29 -14.02 5.84
C PRO A 54 -1.42 -15.02 5.62
N SER A 55 -2.06 -14.92 4.46
CA SER A 55 -3.09 -15.82 3.96
C SER A 55 -2.60 -16.49 2.68
N PHE A 56 -2.97 -17.74 2.44
CA PHE A 56 -2.48 -18.57 1.33
C PHE A 56 -3.54 -18.86 0.27
N SER A 57 -4.74 -18.31 0.44
CA SER A 57 -5.83 -18.38 -0.55
C SER A 57 -6.66 -17.11 -0.50
N LYS A 58 -7.32 -16.77 -1.61
CA LYS A 58 -8.24 -15.63 -1.68
C LYS A 58 -9.30 -15.66 -0.59
N LYS A 59 -9.92 -16.83 -0.39
CA LYS A 59 -10.95 -17.03 0.64
C LYS A 59 -10.40 -16.72 2.03
N GLU A 60 -9.23 -17.25 2.36
CA GLU A 60 -8.57 -16.98 3.65
C GLU A 60 -8.23 -15.50 3.80
N THR A 61 -7.75 -14.84 2.73
CA THR A 61 -7.48 -13.40 2.73
C THR A 61 -8.72 -12.61 3.13
N ILE A 62 -9.86 -12.84 2.44
CA ILE A 62 -11.11 -12.14 2.74
C ILE A 62 -11.57 -12.39 4.17
N GLU A 63 -11.56 -13.64 4.62
CA GLU A 63 -11.94 -13.99 6.00
C GLU A 63 -11.05 -13.33 7.05
N ASN A 64 -9.74 -13.22 6.80
CA ASN A 64 -8.80 -12.58 7.72
C ASN A 64 -9.02 -11.07 7.79
N PHE A 65 -9.26 -10.40 6.65
CA PHE A 65 -9.64 -8.99 6.64
C PHE A 65 -10.97 -8.75 7.35
N GLU A 66 -12.01 -9.53 7.05
CA GLU A 66 -13.33 -9.37 7.68
C GLU A 66 -13.25 -9.53 9.20
N LYS A 67 -12.60 -10.60 9.69
CA LYS A 67 -12.43 -10.85 11.14
C LYS A 67 -11.66 -9.72 11.81
N SER A 68 -10.62 -9.20 11.15
CA SER A 68 -9.82 -8.09 11.67
C SER A 68 -10.60 -6.78 11.74
N LEU A 69 -11.26 -6.39 10.65
CA LEU A 69 -12.04 -5.16 10.59
C LEU A 69 -13.20 -5.19 11.59
N ARG A 70 -13.87 -6.36 11.74
CA ARG A 70 -14.93 -6.57 12.74
C ARG A 70 -14.41 -6.45 14.17
N PHE A 71 -13.21 -6.96 14.44
CA PHE A 71 -12.59 -6.82 15.76
C PHE A 71 -12.23 -5.35 16.05
N LEU A 72 -11.60 -4.67 15.10
CA LEU A 72 -11.25 -3.26 15.26
C LEU A 72 -12.49 -2.39 15.43
N ALA A 73 -13.54 -2.61 14.63
CA ALA A 73 -14.81 -1.87 14.71
C ALA A 73 -15.43 -1.96 16.11
N LYS A 74 -15.40 -3.15 16.73
CA LYS A 74 -15.86 -3.35 18.12
C LYS A 74 -14.99 -2.63 19.15
N LYS A 75 -13.69 -2.49 18.90
CA LYS A 75 -12.75 -1.82 19.81
C LYS A 75 -12.89 -0.31 19.81
N VAL A 76 -13.21 0.28 18.66
CA VAL A 76 -13.31 1.73 18.52
C VAL A 76 -14.72 2.28 18.72
N TYR A 77 -15.73 1.41 18.82
CA TYR A 77 -17.11 1.79 19.12
C TYR A 77 -17.21 2.67 20.39
N PRO A 78 -17.98 3.77 20.38
CA PRO A 78 -18.98 4.18 19.37
C PRO A 78 -18.41 4.91 18.14
N ASN A 79 -17.09 5.11 18.06
CA ASN A 79 -16.45 5.64 16.86
C ASN A 79 -16.42 4.60 15.73
N LYS A 80 -16.08 5.07 14.54
CA LYS A 80 -15.98 4.31 13.32
C LYS A 80 -14.56 4.32 12.74
N ILE A 81 -14.26 3.27 11.98
CA ILE A 81 -13.07 3.16 11.13
C ILE A 81 -13.32 3.98 9.87
N GLY A 82 -12.38 4.88 9.54
CA GLY A 82 -12.39 5.67 8.32
C GLY A 82 -11.56 5.02 7.21
N ILE A 83 -12.13 4.91 6.01
CA ILE A 83 -11.40 4.58 4.78
C ILE A 83 -11.05 5.87 4.05
N CYS A 84 -9.84 6.35 4.27
CA CYS A 84 -9.30 7.54 3.62
C CYS A 84 -7.77 7.47 3.62
N SER A 85 -7.16 8.08 2.60
CA SER A 85 -5.71 8.01 2.42
C SER A 85 -4.94 9.04 3.25
N ALA A 86 -5.54 10.18 3.57
CA ALA A 86 -4.93 11.24 4.40
C ALA A 86 -5.99 12.21 4.95
N ALA A 87 -5.66 12.84 6.09
CA ALA A 87 -6.46 13.90 6.71
C ALA A 87 -5.65 14.71 7.71
N TYR A 88 -6.13 15.91 8.01
CA TYR A 88 -5.60 16.75 9.08
C TYR A 88 -6.37 16.47 10.37
N PHE A 89 -5.65 16.05 11.41
CA PHE A 89 -6.23 15.81 12.73
C PHE A 89 -6.42 17.14 13.49
N PRO A 90 -7.41 17.23 14.40
CA PRO A 90 -7.47 18.32 15.38
C PRO A 90 -6.17 18.36 16.19
N TRP A 91 -5.71 19.57 16.53
CA TRP A 91 -4.44 19.73 17.27
C TRP A 91 -4.51 19.11 18.66
N GLU A 92 -5.71 19.05 19.24
CA GLU A 92 -6.00 18.45 20.53
C GLU A 92 -5.61 16.96 20.56
N GLU A 93 -5.77 16.26 19.44
CA GLU A 93 -5.46 14.83 19.29
C GLU A 93 -3.95 14.55 19.15
N ILE A 94 -3.13 15.58 18.90
CA ILE A 94 -1.67 15.46 18.63
C ILE A 94 -0.81 15.86 19.83
N ASN A 95 -1.43 16.18 20.97
CA ASN A 95 -0.75 16.76 22.11
C ASN A 95 0.14 15.79 22.93
N CYS A 96 0.21 14.51 22.56
CA CYS A 96 1.15 13.57 23.15
C CYS A 96 2.38 13.33 22.26
N ASN A 97 3.50 12.93 22.85
CA ASN A 97 4.73 12.68 22.08
C ASN A 97 4.57 11.49 21.13
N GLN A 98 3.85 10.46 21.54
CA GLN A 98 3.57 9.26 20.77
C GLN A 98 2.84 9.59 19.46
N ALA A 99 1.89 10.51 19.49
CA ALA A 99 1.17 10.97 18.29
C ALA A 99 2.08 11.59 17.22
N LYS A 100 3.27 12.09 17.61
CA LYS A 100 4.22 12.75 16.72
C LYS A 100 5.23 11.79 16.12
N ILE A 101 5.50 10.65 16.76
CA ILE A 101 6.51 9.69 16.30
C ILE A 101 6.00 9.03 15.01
N ALA A 102 6.79 9.11 13.94
CA ALA A 102 6.58 8.33 12.73
C ALA A 102 7.43 7.06 12.82
N SER A 103 6.81 5.90 13.02
CA SER A 103 7.51 4.61 13.18
C SER A 103 8.08 4.05 11.86
N CYS A 104 8.47 4.92 10.93
CA CYS A 104 8.79 4.54 9.57
C CYS A 104 10.25 4.10 9.42
N ASN A 105 10.43 2.80 9.16
CA ASN A 105 11.67 2.29 8.57
C ASN A 105 11.88 2.91 7.16
N PRO A 106 13.14 3.09 6.72
CA PRO A 106 13.45 3.60 5.38
C PRO A 106 12.74 2.78 4.29
N GLU A 107 12.16 3.47 3.30
CA GLU A 107 11.59 2.86 2.10
C GLU A 107 12.65 2.85 0.99
N TYR A 108 12.55 1.94 0.04
CA TYR A 108 13.37 1.91 -1.18
C TYR A 108 12.50 2.22 -2.39
N SER A 109 13.06 2.90 -3.40
CA SER A 109 12.41 3.05 -4.70
C SER A 109 12.92 1.98 -5.66
N ALA A 110 12.00 1.30 -6.34
CA ALA A 110 12.32 0.37 -7.42
C ALA A 110 12.83 1.07 -8.70
N TYR A 111 12.73 2.39 -8.80
CA TYR A 111 13.20 3.17 -9.95
C TYR A 111 14.60 3.72 -9.71
N SER A 112 14.81 4.46 -8.63
CA SER A 112 16.13 5.01 -8.27
C SER A 112 17.05 4.01 -7.59
N LEU A 113 16.53 2.85 -7.16
CA LEU A 113 17.26 1.82 -6.42
C LEU A 113 17.95 2.36 -5.16
N SER A 114 17.35 3.37 -4.55
CA SER A 114 17.89 4.08 -3.40
C SER A 114 16.83 4.27 -2.32
N VAL A 115 17.29 4.65 -1.13
CA VAL A 115 16.41 4.96 -0.01
C VAL A 115 15.58 6.21 -0.33
N VAL A 116 14.27 6.09 -0.18
CA VAL A 116 13.32 7.21 -0.22
C VAL A 116 13.11 7.71 1.21
N ARG A 117 13.26 9.03 1.37
CA ARG A 117 13.00 9.70 2.64
C ARG A 117 11.72 10.53 2.53
N PRO A 118 10.92 10.62 3.62
CA PRO A 118 9.76 11.50 3.64
C PRO A 118 10.18 12.97 3.50
N SER A 119 9.25 13.82 3.06
CA SER A 119 9.48 15.26 2.93
C SER A 119 9.90 15.89 4.27
N ILE A 120 11.01 16.64 4.27
CA ILE A 120 11.54 17.34 5.44
C ILE A 120 10.61 18.47 5.94
N GLU A 121 9.68 18.90 5.09
CA GLU A 121 8.64 19.86 5.46
C GLU A 121 7.58 19.21 6.36
N LEU A 122 7.32 17.91 6.17
CA LEU A 122 6.30 17.17 6.89
C LEU A 122 6.86 16.38 8.07
N ILE A 123 8.06 15.82 7.91
CA ILE A 123 8.70 14.92 8.87
C ILE A 123 10.14 15.37 9.10
N GLU A 124 10.51 15.56 10.37
CA GLU A 124 11.89 15.81 10.78
C GLU A 124 12.52 14.56 11.40
N GLN A 125 13.81 14.37 11.16
CA GLN A 125 14.60 13.38 11.89
C GLN A 125 15.06 14.00 13.21
N LYS A 126 14.78 13.34 14.34
CA LYS A 126 15.32 13.66 15.66
C LYS A 126 16.08 12.47 16.20
N GLU A 127 17.34 12.68 16.59
CA GLU A 127 18.19 11.66 17.22
C GLU A 127 18.02 10.26 16.58
N ASP A 128 17.19 9.41 17.18
CA ASP A 128 16.91 8.02 16.83
C ASP A 128 15.55 7.75 16.13
N HIS A 129 14.70 8.76 15.90
CA HIS A 129 13.38 8.59 15.31
C HIS A 129 12.96 9.74 14.37
N TYR A 130 11.86 9.52 13.64
CA TYR A 130 11.23 10.55 12.81
C TYR A 130 10.00 11.13 13.53
N GLN A 131 9.76 12.43 13.39
CA GLN A 131 8.59 13.10 13.96
C GLN A 131 7.83 13.91 12.91
N PHE A 132 6.51 13.83 12.93
CA PHE A 132 5.64 14.72 12.15
C PHE A 132 5.68 16.15 12.69
N LYS A 133 5.90 17.11 11.78
CA LYS A 133 5.87 18.57 12.05
C LYS A 133 4.47 19.17 11.92
N THR A 134 3.55 18.44 11.31
CA THR A 134 2.20 18.89 11.00
C THR A 134 1.15 17.97 11.63
N ASN A 135 -0.11 18.39 11.60
CA ASN A 135 -1.26 17.58 11.96
C ASN A 135 -1.76 16.65 10.83
N LEU A 136 -1.04 16.58 9.70
CA LEU A 136 -1.35 15.65 8.63
C LEU A 136 -0.99 14.22 9.03
N ARG A 137 -1.93 13.29 8.89
CA ARG A 137 -1.66 11.84 8.92
C ARG A 137 -2.14 11.19 7.64
N THR A 138 -1.45 10.12 7.27
CA THR A 138 -1.67 9.40 6.02
C THR A 138 -1.83 7.93 6.33
N CYS A 139 -2.80 7.26 5.70
CA CYS A 139 -3.06 5.84 5.91
C CYS A 139 -2.52 5.00 4.75
N GLY A 140 -1.57 4.13 5.04
CA GLY A 140 -1.10 3.08 4.16
C GLY A 140 -2.04 1.87 4.11
N GLY A 141 -2.08 1.22 2.95
CA GLY A 141 -2.68 -0.11 2.78
C GLY A 141 -1.63 -1.05 2.22
N HIS A 142 -0.50 -1.21 2.91
CA HIS A 142 0.67 -1.87 2.35
C HIS A 142 0.36 -3.35 2.09
N ILE A 143 0.88 -3.88 0.98
CA ILE A 143 0.68 -5.28 0.59
C ILE A 143 1.93 -6.06 0.96
N HIS A 144 1.79 -7.07 1.81
CA HIS A 144 2.87 -7.99 2.18
C HIS A 144 2.78 -9.25 1.33
N LEU A 145 3.77 -9.49 0.47
CA LEU A 145 3.85 -10.70 -0.34
C LEU A 145 4.94 -11.64 0.20
N GLY A 146 4.64 -12.94 0.18
CA GLY A 146 5.60 -14.01 0.40
C GLY A 146 5.61 -14.97 -0.78
N SER A 147 6.75 -15.19 -1.43
CA SER A 147 6.88 -16.14 -2.54
C SER A 147 8.36 -16.48 -2.81
N GLU A 148 8.62 -17.67 -3.35
CA GLU A 148 9.98 -18.14 -3.72
C GLU A 148 10.65 -17.19 -4.73
N ILE A 149 9.89 -16.65 -5.69
CA ILE A 149 10.44 -15.70 -6.68
C ILE A 149 11.02 -14.44 -6.01
N LEU A 150 10.47 -14.05 -4.86
CA LEU A 150 10.93 -12.91 -4.10
C LEU A 150 12.21 -13.21 -3.32
N GLU A 151 12.80 -14.40 -3.41
CA GLU A 151 14.15 -14.63 -2.87
C GLU A 151 15.20 -13.87 -3.70
N ASN A 152 14.98 -13.74 -5.01
CA ASN A 152 15.84 -13.00 -5.92
C ASN A 152 15.61 -11.47 -5.81
N GLY A 153 16.69 -10.70 -5.66
CA GLY A 153 16.63 -9.24 -5.51
C GLY A 153 16.10 -8.51 -6.76
N LEU A 154 16.59 -8.87 -7.95
CA LEU A 154 16.10 -8.29 -9.22
C LEU A 154 14.62 -8.61 -9.45
N ALA A 155 14.20 -9.82 -9.10
CA ALA A 155 12.80 -10.20 -9.19
C ALA A 155 11.90 -9.36 -8.27
N LYS A 156 12.34 -9.00 -7.05
CA LYS A 156 11.59 -8.07 -6.18
C LYS A 156 11.37 -6.72 -6.88
N ILE A 157 12.42 -6.15 -7.46
CA ILE A 157 12.35 -4.86 -8.17
C ILE A 157 11.37 -4.95 -9.36
N ASN A 158 11.44 -6.03 -10.13
CA ASN A 158 10.53 -6.24 -11.25
C ASN A 158 9.08 -6.47 -10.78
N VAL A 159 8.86 -7.19 -9.68
CA VAL A 159 7.52 -7.31 -9.06
C VAL A 159 6.99 -5.95 -8.68
N VAL A 160 7.75 -5.10 -7.99
CA VAL A 160 7.31 -3.75 -7.60
C VAL A 160 6.94 -2.91 -8.82
N ARG A 161 7.80 -2.86 -9.85
CA ARG A 161 7.53 -2.11 -11.10
C ARG A 161 6.28 -2.62 -11.84
N MET A 162 6.04 -3.92 -11.81
CA MET A 162 4.84 -4.52 -12.40
C MET A 162 3.60 -4.30 -11.52
N MET A 163 3.74 -4.25 -10.19
CA MET A 163 2.65 -3.85 -9.29
C MET A 163 2.26 -2.38 -9.53
N ASP A 164 3.21 -1.49 -9.79
CA ASP A 164 2.88 -0.11 -10.17
C ASP A 164 2.03 -0.06 -11.45
N LEU A 165 2.45 -0.77 -12.50
CA LEU A 165 1.72 -0.79 -13.76
C LEU A 165 0.34 -1.48 -13.67
N PHE A 166 0.27 -2.67 -13.07
CA PHE A 166 -0.94 -3.51 -13.09
C PHE A 166 -1.86 -3.31 -11.89
N ILE A 167 -1.39 -2.65 -10.82
CA ILE A 167 -2.15 -2.42 -9.59
C ILE A 167 -2.28 -0.93 -9.32
N ALA A 168 -1.18 -0.18 -9.18
CA ALA A 168 -1.28 1.24 -8.82
C ALA A 168 -2.00 2.06 -9.88
N ILE A 169 -1.74 1.85 -11.18
CA ILE A 169 -2.41 2.58 -12.26
C ILE A 169 -3.94 2.38 -12.23
N PRO A 170 -4.49 1.15 -12.25
CA PRO A 170 -5.93 0.94 -12.04
C PRO A 170 -6.43 1.53 -10.72
N PHE A 171 -5.61 1.44 -9.66
CA PHE A 171 -5.99 1.91 -8.32
C PHE A 171 -6.17 3.43 -8.22
N LEU A 172 -5.50 4.23 -9.08
CA LEU A 172 -5.70 5.69 -9.10
C LEU A 172 -7.16 6.07 -9.36
N PHE A 173 -7.89 5.28 -10.15
CA PHE A 173 -9.31 5.51 -10.42
C PHE A 173 -10.22 5.17 -9.24
N PHE A 174 -9.71 4.41 -8.26
CA PHE A 174 -10.44 4.07 -7.05
C PHE A 174 -10.12 5.04 -5.90
N ASP A 175 -8.86 5.46 -5.77
CA ASP A 175 -8.33 6.26 -4.67
C ASP A 175 -8.32 7.76 -4.97
N LEU A 176 -9.50 8.35 -5.05
CA LEU A 176 -9.67 9.76 -5.43
C LEU A 176 -9.58 10.73 -4.24
N GLN A 177 -9.84 10.27 -3.01
CA GLN A 177 -9.87 11.12 -1.83
C GLN A 177 -8.50 11.23 -1.19
N ASN A 178 -7.92 12.44 -1.21
CA ASN A 178 -6.69 12.83 -0.52
C ASN A 178 -5.43 12.03 -0.91
N SER A 179 -5.46 11.20 -1.96
CA SER A 179 -4.32 10.36 -2.35
C SER A 179 -3.10 11.20 -2.73
N LYS A 180 -3.30 12.35 -3.39
CA LYS A 180 -2.22 13.32 -3.67
C LYS A 180 -1.58 13.87 -2.39
N LEU A 181 -2.38 14.11 -1.35
CA LEU A 181 -1.91 14.56 -0.04
C LEU A 181 -1.18 13.44 0.71
N ARG A 182 -1.62 12.18 0.60
CA ARG A 182 -0.86 11.03 1.11
C ARG A 182 0.52 10.97 0.46
N ARG A 183 0.57 11.10 -0.87
CA ARG A 183 1.79 10.98 -1.67
C ARG A 183 2.78 12.12 -1.47
N SER A 184 2.38 13.26 -0.90
CA SER A 184 3.36 14.26 -0.45
C SER A 184 4.18 13.79 0.77
N CYS A 185 3.73 12.74 1.46
CA CYS A 185 4.42 12.14 2.60
C CYS A 185 4.99 10.74 2.27
N TYR A 186 4.12 9.79 1.92
CA TYR A 186 4.45 8.37 1.72
C TYR A 186 3.68 7.73 0.57
N GLY A 187 4.15 6.57 0.12
CA GLY A 187 3.48 5.77 -0.90
C GLY A 187 3.66 6.31 -2.32
N LEU A 188 4.86 6.77 -2.65
CA LEU A 188 5.24 7.11 -4.02
C LEU A 188 5.31 5.85 -4.90
N ALA A 189 5.44 6.05 -6.20
CA ALA A 189 5.71 4.99 -7.17
C ALA A 189 6.96 4.22 -6.77
N GLY A 190 6.90 2.90 -6.88
CA GLY A 190 8.03 2.01 -6.63
C GLY A 190 8.43 1.88 -5.17
N THR A 191 7.71 2.50 -4.23
CA THR A 191 8.10 2.44 -2.83
C THR A 191 7.77 1.10 -2.21
N HIS A 192 8.80 0.51 -1.60
CA HIS A 192 8.71 -0.81 -1.00
C HIS A 192 9.70 -0.95 0.16
N ARG A 193 9.48 -1.97 0.98
CA ARG A 193 10.44 -2.48 1.96
C ARG A 193 10.76 -3.93 1.69
N VAL A 194 11.97 -4.32 2.07
CA VAL A 194 12.43 -5.70 2.03
C VAL A 194 12.61 -6.17 3.47
N PRO A 195 11.64 -6.92 4.03
CA PRO A 195 11.79 -7.50 5.36
C PRO A 195 13.06 -8.36 5.47
N SER A 196 13.62 -8.47 6.67
CA SER A 196 14.85 -9.27 6.92
C SER A 196 14.69 -10.75 6.56
N GLN A 197 13.46 -11.26 6.59
CA GLN A 197 13.12 -12.62 6.19
C GLN A 197 13.12 -12.74 4.66
N LYS A 198 13.84 -13.75 4.14
CA LYS A 198 13.93 -14.04 2.70
C LYS A 198 12.55 -14.33 2.10
N GLY A 199 12.40 -14.06 0.79
CA GLY A 199 11.18 -14.34 0.05
C GLY A 199 10.01 -13.39 0.36
N ARG A 200 10.26 -12.27 1.06
CA ARG A 200 9.22 -11.29 1.44
C ARG A 200 9.42 -9.95 0.74
N LEU A 201 8.30 -9.28 0.48
CA LEU A 201 8.22 -7.93 -0.08
C LEU A 201 7.06 -7.19 0.59
N GLU A 202 7.27 -5.94 0.96
CA GLU A 202 6.22 -5.02 1.41
C GLU A 202 6.09 -3.90 0.38
N TYR A 203 5.00 -3.91 -0.38
CA TYR A 203 4.68 -2.89 -1.38
C TYR A 203 3.83 -1.78 -0.77
N ARG A 204 4.25 -0.52 -0.89
CA ARG A 204 3.76 0.59 -0.04
C ARG A 204 3.00 1.69 -0.78
N THR A 205 2.92 1.60 -2.10
CA THR A 205 2.31 2.63 -2.95
C THR A 205 0.82 2.83 -2.70
N LEU A 206 0.07 1.78 -2.32
CA LEU A 206 -1.38 1.89 -2.12
C LEU A 206 -1.75 2.46 -0.74
N SER A 207 -2.84 3.22 -0.68
CA SER A 207 -3.50 3.62 0.56
C SER A 207 -4.43 2.52 1.07
N ASN A 208 -5.04 2.69 2.24
CA ASN A 208 -6.04 1.74 2.77
C ASN A 208 -7.34 1.66 1.93
N CYS A 209 -7.51 2.50 0.91
CA CYS A 209 -8.72 2.60 0.10
C CYS A 209 -9.12 1.30 -0.62
N TRP A 210 -8.17 0.38 -0.89
CA TRP A 210 -8.50 -0.92 -1.48
C TRP A 210 -9.20 -1.87 -0.49
N LEU A 211 -9.28 -1.50 0.78
CA LEU A 211 -10.01 -2.24 1.81
C LEU A 211 -11.47 -1.82 1.92
N ARG A 212 -11.97 -0.92 1.07
CA ARG A 212 -13.33 -0.37 1.19
C ARG A 212 -14.45 -1.41 1.08
N SER A 213 -14.20 -2.54 0.41
CA SER A 213 -15.13 -3.68 0.36
C SER A 213 -14.40 -4.98 0.05
N PRO A 214 -15.02 -6.16 0.31
CA PRO A 214 -14.45 -7.45 -0.05
C PRO A 214 -14.08 -7.56 -1.54
N GLU A 215 -14.88 -6.97 -2.45
CA GLU A 215 -14.63 -7.04 -3.89
C GLU A 215 -13.31 -6.36 -4.31
N TYR A 216 -12.92 -5.27 -3.64
CA TYR A 216 -11.64 -4.62 -3.90
C TYR A 216 -10.48 -5.45 -3.37
N VAL A 217 -10.63 -6.06 -2.18
CA VAL A 217 -9.62 -6.99 -1.62
C VAL A 217 -9.44 -8.21 -2.51
N GLU A 218 -10.52 -8.76 -3.05
CA GLU A 218 -10.45 -9.85 -4.03
C GLU A 218 -9.74 -9.43 -5.32
N LEU A 219 -9.98 -8.21 -5.82
CA LEU A 219 -9.31 -7.69 -7.01
C LEU A 219 -7.80 -7.56 -6.75
N ILE A 220 -7.41 -6.95 -5.64
CA ILE A 220 -5.99 -6.81 -5.27
C ILE A 220 -5.31 -8.17 -5.11
N TYR A 221 -5.98 -9.15 -4.49
CA TYR A 221 -5.47 -10.52 -4.40
C TYR A 221 -5.14 -11.08 -5.80
N ASP A 222 -6.08 -10.97 -6.74
CA ASP A 222 -5.92 -11.53 -8.08
C ASP A 222 -4.85 -10.81 -8.91
N LEU A 223 -4.75 -9.48 -8.75
CA LEU A 223 -3.70 -8.73 -9.42
C LEU A 223 -2.30 -9.04 -8.85
N CYS A 224 -2.20 -9.31 -7.54
CA CYS A 224 -0.96 -9.81 -6.95
C CYS A 224 -0.57 -11.18 -7.50
N ASP A 225 -1.50 -12.13 -7.60
CA ASP A 225 -1.25 -13.45 -8.21
C ASP A 225 -0.80 -13.29 -9.68
N PHE A 226 -1.50 -12.44 -10.44
CA PHE A 226 -1.16 -12.13 -11.82
C PHE A 226 0.26 -11.57 -11.92
N VAL A 227 0.62 -10.55 -11.14
CA VAL A 227 1.95 -9.91 -11.22
C VAL A 227 3.06 -10.91 -10.87
N LEU A 228 2.88 -11.71 -9.82
CA LEU A 228 3.86 -12.73 -9.44
C LEU A 228 4.05 -13.77 -10.55
N ASP A 229 2.96 -14.25 -11.15
CA ASP A 229 3.01 -15.18 -12.29
C ASP A 229 3.63 -14.52 -13.53
N PHE A 230 3.32 -13.25 -13.78
CA PHE A 230 3.84 -12.46 -14.90
C PHE A 230 5.36 -12.31 -14.82
N VAL A 231 5.89 -12.02 -13.62
CA VAL A 231 7.33 -11.95 -13.39
C VAL A 231 7.97 -13.34 -13.44
N LYS A 232 7.32 -14.36 -12.86
CA LYS A 232 7.79 -15.76 -12.88
C LYS A 232 7.96 -16.31 -14.30
N LYS A 233 7.05 -15.93 -15.21
CA LYS A 233 7.10 -16.28 -16.64
C LYS A 233 8.03 -15.37 -17.45
N GLU A 234 8.79 -14.50 -16.79
CA GLU A 234 9.70 -13.53 -17.40
C GLU A 234 9.04 -12.54 -18.37
N ASN A 235 7.70 -12.38 -18.33
CA ASN A 235 7.01 -11.45 -19.22
C ASN A 235 7.37 -9.98 -18.94
N HIS A 236 7.86 -9.68 -17.73
CA HIS A 236 8.40 -8.37 -17.39
C HIS A 236 9.59 -7.95 -18.28
N LYS A 237 10.31 -8.91 -18.91
CA LYS A 237 11.38 -8.64 -19.88
C LYS A 237 10.89 -7.96 -21.15
N LYS A 238 9.58 -7.92 -21.41
CA LYS A 238 8.98 -7.12 -22.48
C LYS A 238 9.05 -5.62 -22.18
N PHE A 239 9.20 -5.25 -20.92
CA PHE A 239 9.24 -3.86 -20.46
C PHE A 239 10.61 -3.44 -19.96
N TRP A 240 11.33 -4.35 -19.30
CA TRP A 240 12.56 -4.05 -18.59
C TRP A 240 13.69 -4.99 -18.97
N SER A 241 14.88 -4.41 -19.16
CA SER A 241 16.14 -5.13 -19.24
C SER A 241 17.12 -4.66 -18.16
N PHE A 242 18.13 -5.48 -17.92
CA PHE A 242 19.22 -5.21 -16.97
C PHE A 242 20.55 -5.50 -17.66
N ASP A 243 21.48 -4.55 -17.57
CA ASP A 243 22.85 -4.72 -18.04
C ASP A 243 23.73 -5.25 -16.90
N GLU A 244 23.98 -6.56 -16.91
CA GLU A 244 24.83 -7.23 -15.91
C GLU A 244 26.31 -6.81 -16.01
N SER A 245 26.72 -6.20 -17.12
CA SER A 245 28.10 -5.74 -17.34
C SER A 245 28.36 -4.32 -16.86
N PHE A 246 27.32 -3.60 -16.42
CA PHE A 246 27.43 -2.23 -15.96
C PHE A 246 28.25 -2.14 -14.67
N ASP A 247 29.31 -1.33 -14.69
CA ASP A 247 30.27 -1.16 -13.59
C ASP A 247 30.23 0.26 -12.97
N GLY A 248 29.25 1.07 -13.35
CA GLY A 248 29.08 2.43 -12.82
C GLY A 248 28.52 2.46 -11.39
N GLU A 249 28.79 3.56 -10.69
CA GLU A 249 28.37 3.75 -9.28
C GLU A 249 26.84 3.82 -9.09
N ASP A 250 26.14 4.43 -10.05
CA ASP A 250 24.69 4.56 -10.02
C ASP A 250 24.03 3.36 -10.71
N VAL A 251 23.77 2.32 -9.91
CA VAL A 251 23.18 1.05 -10.36
C VAL A 251 21.82 1.20 -11.02
N SER A 252 21.10 2.31 -10.81
CA SER A 252 19.82 2.56 -11.50
C SER A 252 20.00 2.65 -13.02
N LYS A 253 21.19 3.10 -13.48
CA LYS A 253 21.54 3.20 -14.90
C LYS A 253 21.78 1.85 -15.59
N ALA A 254 21.90 0.77 -14.83
CA ALA A 254 21.94 -0.59 -15.37
C ALA A 254 20.55 -1.11 -15.76
N HIS A 255 19.47 -0.44 -15.36
CA HIS A 255 18.10 -0.86 -15.65
C HIS A 255 17.47 0.02 -16.72
N PHE A 256 16.85 -0.61 -17.73
CA PHE A 256 16.24 0.11 -18.84
C PHE A 256 14.77 -0.27 -18.99
N CYS A 257 13.89 0.72 -19.03
CA CYS A 257 12.50 0.53 -19.42
C CYS A 257 12.33 0.86 -20.90
N HIS A 258 11.90 -0.12 -21.69
CA HIS A 258 11.63 0.04 -23.12
C HIS A 258 10.17 -0.23 -23.50
N GLY A 259 9.38 -0.75 -22.56
CA GLY A 259 7.95 -1.01 -22.81
C GLY A 259 7.03 0.16 -22.47
N TYR A 260 7.50 1.15 -21.70
CA TYR A 260 6.78 2.40 -21.43
C TYR A 260 7.74 3.49 -20.91
N ASP A 261 7.27 4.74 -20.85
CA ASP A 261 8.00 5.83 -20.17
C ASP A 261 7.86 5.67 -18.65
N SER A 262 8.91 5.14 -18.01
CA SER A 262 8.90 4.89 -16.56
C SER A 262 8.82 6.17 -15.74
N LYS A 263 9.43 7.27 -16.20
CA LYS A 263 9.35 8.56 -15.49
C LYS A 263 7.94 9.11 -15.55
N SER A 264 7.29 9.01 -16.71
CA SER A 264 5.88 9.41 -16.84
C SER A 264 4.95 8.53 -15.99
N LEU A 265 5.27 7.25 -15.79
CA LEU A 265 4.53 6.35 -14.89
C LEU A 265 4.69 6.79 -13.43
N GLU A 266 5.93 7.07 -13.00
CA GLU A 266 6.22 7.59 -11.66
C GLU A 266 5.48 8.91 -11.42
N GLU A 267 5.54 9.85 -12.35
CA GLU A 267 4.82 11.12 -12.27
C GLU A 267 3.30 10.92 -12.21
N CYS A 268 2.77 9.97 -13.00
CA CYS A 268 1.35 9.65 -13.02
C CYS A 268 0.87 9.19 -11.63
N ILE A 269 1.56 8.22 -11.05
CA ILE A 269 1.23 7.68 -9.72
C ILE A 269 1.42 8.75 -8.65
N ASN A 270 2.58 9.43 -8.64
CA ASN A 270 2.92 10.40 -7.58
C ASN A 270 1.98 11.60 -7.54
N ASN A 271 1.47 12.03 -8.70
CA ASN A 271 0.58 13.19 -8.79
C ASN A 271 -0.91 12.82 -8.88
N CYS A 272 -1.25 11.53 -8.89
CA CYS A 272 -2.59 11.02 -9.16
C CYS A 272 -3.17 11.56 -10.49
N ASP A 273 -2.36 11.56 -11.55
CA ASP A 273 -2.73 12.08 -12.86
C ASP A 273 -3.56 11.05 -13.64
N LEU A 274 -4.88 11.22 -13.61
CA LEU A 274 -5.82 10.29 -14.26
C LEU A 274 -5.71 10.29 -15.79
N GLU A 275 -5.34 11.40 -16.43
CA GLU A 275 -5.17 11.45 -17.89
C GLU A 275 -3.96 10.63 -18.32
N LYS A 276 -2.85 10.73 -17.58
CA LYS A 276 -1.70 9.82 -17.79
C LYS A 276 -2.08 8.38 -17.45
N ALA A 277 -2.88 8.15 -16.41
CA ALA A 277 -3.30 6.82 -16.00
C ALA A 277 -4.10 6.12 -17.11
N GLU A 278 -5.00 6.82 -17.80
CA GLU A 278 -5.74 6.30 -18.96
C GLU A 278 -4.81 5.82 -20.08
N LYS A 279 -3.71 6.54 -20.34
CA LYS A 279 -2.71 6.13 -21.33
C LYS A 279 -1.98 4.84 -20.91
N PHE A 280 -1.65 4.70 -19.63
CA PHE A 280 -1.07 3.47 -19.10
C PHE A 280 -2.08 2.31 -19.04
N MET A 281 -3.37 2.58 -18.87
CA MET A 281 -4.42 1.56 -18.94
C MET A 281 -4.45 0.86 -20.30
N LEU A 282 -4.13 1.55 -21.40
CA LEU A 282 -3.97 0.90 -22.72
C LEU A 282 -2.90 -0.20 -22.70
N ILE A 283 -1.83 -0.03 -21.90
CA ILE A 283 -0.82 -1.07 -21.72
C ILE A 283 -1.41 -2.19 -20.87
N VAL A 284 -2.03 -1.86 -19.74
CA VAL A 284 -2.68 -2.85 -18.85
C VAL A 284 -3.66 -3.74 -19.63
N GLU A 285 -4.49 -3.16 -20.48
CA GLU A 285 -5.49 -3.85 -21.32
C GLU A 285 -4.89 -4.88 -22.28
N ASN A 286 -3.65 -4.65 -22.74
CA ASN A 286 -2.99 -5.56 -23.68
C ASN A 286 -2.43 -6.83 -23.01
N PHE A 287 -2.24 -6.82 -21.69
CA PHE A 287 -1.54 -7.90 -20.97
C PHE A 287 -2.37 -8.57 -19.88
N LEU A 288 -3.35 -7.87 -19.33
CA LEU A 288 -4.20 -8.40 -18.27
C LEU A 288 -5.31 -9.29 -18.85
N ASP A 289 -5.70 -10.32 -18.11
CA ASP A 289 -6.82 -11.19 -18.51
C ASP A 289 -8.15 -10.40 -18.60
N LYS A 290 -9.02 -10.81 -19.53
CA LYS A 290 -10.30 -10.14 -19.80
C LYS A 290 -11.20 -10.07 -18.58
N ASP A 291 -11.24 -11.11 -17.75
CA ASP A 291 -12.11 -11.15 -16.58
C ASP A 291 -11.63 -10.14 -15.51
N LEU A 292 -10.32 -9.97 -15.37
CA LEU A 292 -9.74 -8.96 -14.48
C LEU A 292 -9.99 -7.54 -15.00
N LEU A 293 -9.84 -7.31 -16.30
CA LEU A 293 -10.14 -6.01 -16.92
C LEU A 293 -11.62 -5.63 -16.72
N ILE A 294 -12.54 -6.55 -16.97
CA ILE A 294 -13.98 -6.34 -16.76
C ILE A 294 -14.24 -5.95 -15.29
N ARG A 295 -13.60 -6.62 -14.33
CA ARG A 295 -13.73 -6.31 -12.91
C ARG A 295 -13.16 -4.93 -12.56
N ILE A 296 -12.00 -4.56 -13.09
CA ILE A 296 -11.42 -3.21 -12.93
C ILE A 296 -12.42 -2.17 -13.42
N PHE A 297 -12.86 -2.26 -14.69
CA PHE A 297 -13.77 -1.26 -15.26
C PHE A 297 -15.12 -1.19 -14.55
N ARG A 298 -15.62 -2.33 -14.07
CA ARG A 298 -16.83 -2.37 -13.23
C ARG A 298 -16.62 -1.60 -11.93
N LEU A 299 -15.51 -1.84 -11.23
CA LEU A 299 -15.22 -1.16 -9.96
C LEU A 299 -14.85 0.32 -10.14
N MET A 300 -14.36 0.74 -11.31
CA MET A 300 -14.09 2.15 -11.62
C MET A 300 -15.37 2.97 -11.71
N LYS A 301 -16.48 2.33 -12.09
CA LYS A 301 -17.79 2.97 -12.31
C LYS A 301 -18.76 2.76 -11.15
N LYS A 302 -18.37 1.98 -10.14
CA LYS A 302 -19.26 1.57 -9.05
C LYS A 302 -19.33 2.67 -8.01
N ASP A 303 -20.55 3.13 -7.73
CA ASP A 303 -20.83 3.82 -6.47
C ASP A 303 -20.60 2.83 -5.33
N VAL A 304 -19.62 3.14 -4.49
CA VAL A 304 -19.23 2.24 -3.40
C VAL A 304 -20.23 2.43 -2.27
N ALA A 305 -20.82 1.33 -1.80
CA ALA A 305 -21.62 1.32 -0.58
C ALA A 305 -20.76 1.76 0.62
N ASP A 306 -21.42 2.14 1.72
CA ASP A 306 -20.74 2.49 2.96
C ASP A 306 -19.77 1.36 3.39
N PHE A 307 -18.65 1.72 3.99
CA PHE A 307 -17.61 0.77 4.39
C PHE A 307 -18.14 -0.26 5.41
N TYR A 308 -18.94 0.18 6.39
CA TYR A 308 -19.53 -0.72 7.38
C TYR A 308 -20.57 -1.65 6.76
N GLU A 309 -21.37 -1.15 5.83
CA GLU A 309 -22.33 -1.96 5.07
C GLU A 309 -21.61 -3.01 4.21
N SER A 310 -20.57 -2.60 3.49
CA SER A 310 -19.79 -3.45 2.59
C SER A 310 -19.13 -4.64 3.29
N TRP A 311 -18.74 -4.47 4.55
CA TRP A 311 -18.11 -5.50 5.38
C TRP A 311 -19.03 -6.10 6.44
N ASN A 312 -20.28 -5.63 6.52
CA ASN A 312 -21.26 -6.04 7.52
C ASN A 312 -20.69 -5.94 8.96
N LEU A 313 -20.15 -4.78 9.34
CA LEU A 313 -19.41 -4.54 10.59
C LEU A 313 -20.31 -4.20 11.80
#